data_AF-A0A1G2CZQ8-F1
#
_entry.id   AF-A0A1G2CZQ8-F1
#
_cell.length_a   1.000
_cell.length_b   1.000
_cell.length_c   1.000
_cell.angle_alpha   90.00
_cell.angle_beta   90.00
_cell.angle_gamma   90.00
#
_symmetry.space_group_name_H-M   'P 1'
#
loop_
_entity.id
_entity.type
_entity.pdbx_description
1 polymer ?
#
loop_
_entity_poly.entity_id
_entity_poly.type
_entity_poly.pdbx_seq_one_letter_code
_entity_poly.pdbx_strand_id
1 'polypeptide(L)'
;MEGVAYNEFTTGTFKNLGTPTRPVTKDEKALLERDINEVFENFITAVSLGRQMTIERVRSLADGSSMTGIRAKQEGLIDAIGGIEEARIYIENKIGVPAVLCEFDTESFF
;
A
#
# COMPACT_ATOMS: atom_id res chain seq x y z
N MET A 1 -15.31 -14.53 26.30
CA MET A 1 -15.17 -13.64 27.47
C MET A 1 -16.54 -13.48 28.09
N GLU A 2 -16.98 -14.44 28.91
CA GLU A 2 -18.22 -14.28 29.69
C GLU A 2 -17.82 -13.82 31.10
N GLY A 3 -18.50 -12.80 31.62
CA GLY A 3 -18.30 -12.30 32.99
C GLY A 3 -17.41 -11.06 33.17
N VAL A 4 -16.92 -10.44 32.09
CA VAL A 4 -16.15 -9.18 32.16
C VAL A 4 -16.99 -8.02 31.62
N ALA A 5 -17.18 -6.97 32.43
CA ALA A 5 -17.83 -5.73 32.01
C ALA A 5 -16.77 -4.66 31.67
N TYR A 6 -16.92 -4.04 30.51
CA TYR A 6 -16.06 -2.94 30.07
C TYR A 6 -16.81 -1.61 30.20
N ASN A 7 -16.24 -0.68 30.96
CA ASN A 7 -16.72 0.70 31.05
C ASN A 7 -15.68 1.59 30.36
N GLU A 8 -16.06 2.20 29.24
CA GLU A 8 -15.17 3.07 28.46
C GLU A 8 -15.55 4.53 28.65
N PHE A 9 -14.57 5.37 28.98
CA PHE A 9 -14.74 6.81 29.12
C PHE A 9 -13.93 7.50 28.01
N THR A 10 -14.62 8.16 27.07
CA THR A 10 -13.98 8.87 25.98
C THR A 10 -14.47 10.30 25.88
N THR A 11 -13.62 11.18 25.34
CA THR A 11 -13.95 12.61 25.15
C THR A 11 -14.54 12.90 23.76
N GLY A 12 -14.82 11.89 22.95
CA GLY A 12 -15.36 12.09 21.61
C GLY A 12 -15.86 10.79 20.99
N THR A 13 -16.88 10.92 20.14
CA THR A 13 -17.68 9.82 19.57
C THR A 13 -16.86 8.71 18.93
N PHE A 14 -15.75 9.05 18.26
CA PHE A 14 -14.93 8.09 17.50
C PHE A 14 -13.58 7.76 18.18
N LYS A 15 -13.35 8.21 19.43
CA LYS A 15 -12.05 8.03 20.11
C LYS A 15 -11.84 6.62 20.71
N ASN A 16 -12.84 5.76 20.64
CA ASN A 16 -12.77 4.32 20.92
C ASN A 16 -13.16 3.49 19.68
N LEU A 17 -13.03 4.06 18.48
CA LEU A 17 -13.33 3.36 17.25
C LEU A 17 -12.48 2.09 17.12
N GLY A 18 -13.14 0.97 16.80
CA GLY A 18 -12.48 -0.33 16.66
C GLY A 18 -12.15 -1.03 17.97
N THR A 19 -12.71 -0.58 19.10
CA THR A 19 -12.53 -1.27 20.39
C THR A 19 -12.94 -2.76 20.30
N PRO A 20 -12.17 -3.70 20.87
CA PRO A 20 -12.49 -5.12 20.83
C PRO A 20 -13.63 -5.51 21.78
N THR A 21 -14.10 -4.58 22.62
CA THR A 21 -15.05 -4.83 23.71
C THR A 21 -16.51 -4.79 23.28
N ARG A 22 -16.81 -4.24 22.09
CA ARG A 22 -18.15 -4.19 21.50
C ARG A 22 -18.11 -4.25 19.97
N PRO A 23 -19.22 -4.57 19.29
CA PRO A 23 -19.30 -4.46 17.85
C PRO A 23 -19.07 -3.04 17.33
N VAL A 24 -18.55 -2.94 16.10
CA VAL A 24 -18.40 -1.68 15.36
C VAL A 24 -19.80 -1.12 15.05
N THR A 25 -19.99 0.17 15.32
CA THR A 25 -21.25 0.86 15.01
C THR A 25 -21.35 1.22 13.53
N LYS A 26 -22.57 1.57 13.07
CA LYS A 26 -22.77 2.04 11.68
C LYS A 26 -21.97 3.30 11.36
N ASP A 27 -21.91 4.25 12.30
CA ASP A 27 -21.20 5.51 12.09
C ASP A 27 -19.68 5.32 12.07
N GLU A 28 -19.15 4.43 12.93
CA GLU A 28 -17.73 4.06 12.90
C GLU A 28 -17.35 3.33 11.60
N LYS A 29 -18.23 2.44 11.13
CA LYS A 29 -18.03 1.75 9.86
C LYS A 29 -18.02 2.75 8.70
N ALA A 30 -18.98 3.67 8.65
CA ALA A 30 -19.05 4.69 7.60
C ALA A 30 -17.82 5.62 7.61
N LEU A 31 -17.33 5.98 8.80
CA LEU A 31 -16.10 6.76 8.96
C LEU A 31 -14.89 6.02 8.38
N LEU A 32 -14.70 4.75 8.75
CA LEU A 32 -13.62 3.92 8.22
C LEU A 32 -13.73 3.68 6.72
N GLU A 33 -14.93 3.41 6.21
CA GLU A 33 -15.15 3.21 4.77
C GLU A 33 -14.82 4.47 3.98
N ARG A 34 -15.15 5.66 4.49
CA ARG A 34 -14.73 6.93 3.90
C ARG A 34 -13.21 7.02 3.82
N ASP A 35 -12.53 6.83 4.95
CA ASP A 35 -11.07 6.98 5.03
C ASP A 35 -10.34 5.94 4.14
N ILE A 36 -10.82 4.70 4.12
CA ILE A 36 -10.31 3.64 3.25
C ILE A 36 -10.50 4.02 1.78
N ASN A 37 -11.68 4.51 1.40
CA ASN A 37 -11.94 4.92 0.03
C ASN A 37 -11.03 6.09 -0.37
N GLU A 38 -10.85 7.11 0.48
CA GLU A 38 -9.95 8.23 0.20
C GLU A 38 -8.50 7.76 -0.05
N VAL A 39 -7.98 6.86 0.78
CA VAL A 39 -6.63 6.29 0.59
C VAL A 39 -6.56 5.43 -0.69
N PHE A 40 -7.61 4.66 -0.97
CA PHE A 40 -7.69 3.84 -2.19
C PHE A 40 -7.69 4.71 -3.44
N GLU A 41 -8.46 5.79 -3.48
CA GLU A 41 -8.47 6.74 -4.60
C GLU A 41 -7.10 7.39 -4.84
N ASN A 42 -6.39 7.74 -3.76
CA ASN A 42 -5.03 8.26 -3.85
C ASN A 42 -4.07 7.21 -4.43
N PHE A 43 -4.19 5.95 -4.02
CA PHE A 43 -3.41 4.85 -4.58
C PHE A 43 -3.66 4.66 -6.09
N ILE A 44 -4.93 4.60 -6.49
CA ILE A 44 -5.33 4.45 -7.90
C ILE A 44 -4.76 5.60 -8.74
N THR A 45 -4.86 6.83 -8.24
CA THR A 45 -4.34 8.03 -8.92
C THR A 45 -2.82 7.99 -9.05
N ALA A 46 -2.10 7.63 -7.98
CA ALA A 46 -0.64 7.55 -8.00
C ALA A 46 -0.14 6.50 -9.01
N VAL A 47 -0.77 5.32 -9.05
CA VAL A 47 -0.43 4.26 -10.01
C VAL A 47 -0.77 4.67 -11.44
N SER A 48 -1.93 5.29 -11.66
CA SER A 48 -2.33 5.82 -12.96
C SER A 48 -1.31 6.80 -13.52
N LEU A 49 -0.89 7.78 -12.72
CA LEU A 49 0.13 8.77 -13.10
C LEU A 49 1.50 8.11 -13.33
N GLY A 50 1.95 7.25 -12.40
CA GLY A 50 3.27 6.63 -12.47
C GLY A 50 3.44 5.64 -13.62
N ARG A 51 2.35 4.96 -14.03
CA ARG A 51 2.36 3.96 -15.12
C ARG A 51 1.73 4.47 -16.41
N GLN A 52 1.27 5.72 -16.44
CA GLN A 52 0.55 6.32 -17.58
C GLN A 52 -0.64 5.46 -18.04
N MET A 53 -1.37 4.88 -17.08
CA MET A 53 -2.56 4.06 -17.33
C MET A 53 -3.83 4.85 -16.99
N THR A 54 -4.95 4.53 -17.61
CA THR A 54 -6.24 5.14 -17.22
C THR A 54 -6.65 4.68 -15.82
N ILE A 55 -7.39 5.52 -15.10
CA ILE A 55 -7.91 5.22 -13.76
C ILE A 55 -8.75 3.93 -13.78
N GLU A 56 -9.58 3.75 -14.81
CA GLU A 56 -10.43 2.57 -15.00
C GLU A 56 -9.58 1.31 -15.15
N ARG A 57 -8.46 1.41 -15.87
CA ARG A 57 -7.56 0.29 -16.04
C ARG A 57 -6.91 -0.09 -14.71
N VAL A 58 -6.40 0.88 -13.96
CA VAL A 58 -5.82 0.62 -12.64
C VAL A 58 -6.85 -0.01 -11.70
N ARG A 59 -8.09 0.51 -11.66
CA ARG A 59 -9.17 -0.08 -10.85
C ARG A 59 -9.47 -1.52 -11.22
N SER A 60 -9.46 -1.87 -12.52
CA SER A 60 -9.70 -3.25 -12.97
C SER A 60 -8.62 -4.24 -12.47
N LEU A 61 -7.45 -3.74 -12.09
CA LEU A 61 -6.32 -4.51 -11.58
C LEU A 61 -6.20 -4.47 -10.05
N ALA A 62 -6.85 -3.51 -9.39
CA ALA A 62 -6.66 -3.20 -7.97
C ALA A 62 -7.75 -3.83 -7.08
N ASP A 63 -7.84 -5.16 -7.08
CA ASP A 63 -8.81 -5.93 -6.28
C ASP A 63 -8.26 -6.39 -4.90
N GLY A 64 -7.03 -5.99 -4.58
CA GLY A 64 -6.33 -6.37 -3.34
C GLY A 64 -5.62 -7.73 -3.40
N SER A 65 -5.68 -8.44 -4.53
CA SER A 65 -4.96 -9.71 -4.71
C SER A 65 -3.49 -9.51 -5.11
N SER A 66 -2.66 -10.52 -4.86
CA SER A 66 -1.26 -10.54 -5.30
C SER A 66 -1.12 -10.95 -6.76
N MET A 67 -0.11 -10.42 -7.44
CA MET A 67 0.20 -10.74 -8.84
C MET A 67 1.63 -11.26 -9.00
N THR A 68 1.84 -12.27 -9.86
CA THR A 68 3.21 -12.72 -10.20
C THR A 68 3.92 -11.67 -11.06
N GLY A 69 5.25 -11.63 -11.02
CA GLY A 69 6.01 -10.67 -11.83
C GLY A 69 5.74 -10.78 -13.34
N ILE A 70 5.53 -12.00 -13.84
CA ILE A 70 5.17 -12.24 -15.25
C ILE A 70 3.85 -11.55 -15.61
N ARG A 71 2.81 -11.74 -14.79
CA ARG A 71 1.52 -11.10 -15.01
C ARG A 71 1.62 -9.59 -14.81
N ALA A 72 2.31 -9.12 -13.78
CA ALA A 72 2.52 -7.69 -13.55
C ALA A 72 3.18 -6.99 -14.76
N LYS A 73 4.14 -7.65 -15.41
CA LYS A 73 4.75 -7.14 -16.64
C LYS A 73 3.75 -7.12 -17.81
N GLN A 74 2.97 -8.18 -17.99
CA GLN A 74 1.93 -8.25 -19.03
C GLN A 74 0.86 -7.18 -18.86
N GLU A 75 0.47 -6.88 -17.61
CA GLU A 75 -0.51 -5.86 -17.27
C GLU A 75 0.07 -4.43 -17.26
N GLY A 76 1.39 -4.27 -17.50
CA GLY A 76 2.06 -2.98 -17.54
C GLY A 76 2.36 -2.34 -16.19
N LEU A 77 2.25 -3.09 -15.09
CA LEU A 77 2.52 -2.63 -13.73
C LEU A 77 4.03 -2.55 -13.41
N ILE A 78 4.86 -3.29 -14.15
CA ILE A 78 6.33 -3.22 -14.08
C ILE A 78 6.93 -3.19 -15.49
N ASP A 79 8.15 -2.68 -15.61
CA ASP A 79 8.83 -2.52 -16.90
C ASP A 79 9.63 -3.76 -17.31
N ALA A 80 10.24 -4.44 -16.34
CA ALA A 80 11.08 -5.60 -16.57
C ALA A 80 11.04 -6.57 -15.38
N ILE A 81 11.53 -7.79 -15.62
CA ILE A 81 11.73 -8.82 -14.59
C ILE A 81 13.23 -9.06 -14.52
N GLY A 82 13.78 -9.02 -13.30
CA GLY A 82 15.20 -9.19 -13.02
C GLY A 82 15.48 -9.03 -11.54
N GLY A 83 16.69 -9.37 -11.11
CA GLY A 83 17.19 -9.14 -9.77
C GLY A 83 17.97 -7.82 -9.66
N ILE A 84 18.76 -7.71 -8.59
CA ILE A 84 19.54 -6.52 -8.27
C ILE A 84 20.59 -6.23 -9.35
N GLU A 85 21.26 -7.26 -9.89
CA GLU A 85 22.28 -7.08 -10.93
C GLU A 85 21.68 -6.57 -12.25
N GLU A 86 20.53 -7.09 -12.69
CA GLU A 86 19.85 -6.58 -13.87
C GLU A 86 19.41 -5.12 -13.68
N ALA A 87 18.95 -4.77 -12.48
CA ALA A 87 18.61 -3.38 -12.15
C ALA A 87 19.85 -2.46 -12.18
N ARG A 88 20.98 -2.90 -11.63
CA ARG A 88 22.26 -2.17 -11.67
C ARG A 88 22.70 -1.91 -13.11
N ILE A 89 22.76 -2.96 -13.94
CA ILE A 89 23.15 -2.86 -15.34
C ILE A 89 22.18 -1.94 -16.11
N TYR A 90 20.87 -2.03 -15.85
CA TYR A 90 19.89 -1.13 -16.47
C TYR A 90 20.17 0.34 -16.12
N ILE A 91 20.45 0.64 -14.84
CA ILE A 91 20.76 1.99 -14.39
C ILE A 91 22.06 2.49 -15.04
N GLU A 92 23.13 1.69 -15.02
CA GLU A 92 24.42 2.04 -15.64
C GLU A 92 24.28 2.43 -17.10
N ASN A 93 23.53 1.64 -17.87
CA ASN A 93 23.25 1.92 -19.27
C ASN A 93 22.42 3.21 -19.45
N LYS A 94 21.53 3.52 -18.50
CA LYS A 94 20.67 4.70 -18.54
C LYS A 94 21.41 5.99 -18.17
N ILE A 95 22.34 5.94 -17.23
CA ILE A 95 23.07 7.10 -16.74
C ILE A 95 24.45 7.28 -17.40
N GLY A 96 24.97 6.24 -18.06
CA GLY A 96 26.25 6.28 -18.77
C GLY A 96 27.49 6.20 -17.87
N VAL A 97 27.32 5.85 -16.59
CA VAL A 97 28.42 5.70 -15.62
C VAL A 97 28.21 4.43 -14.79
N PRO A 98 29.28 3.83 -14.24
CA PRO A 98 29.16 2.70 -13.32
C PRO A 98 28.31 3.04 -12.09
N ALA A 99 27.50 2.09 -11.65
CA ALA A 99 26.65 2.22 -10.48
C ALA A 99 27.17 1.31 -9.37
N VAL A 100 27.29 1.86 -8.16
CA VAL A 100 27.75 1.12 -6.99
C VAL A 100 26.54 0.81 -6.11
N LEU A 101 26.40 -0.45 -5.72
CA LEU A 101 25.42 -0.84 -4.71
C LEU A 101 25.94 -0.44 -3.34
N CYS A 102 25.27 0.50 -2.69
CA CYS A 102 25.57 0.90 -1.32
C CYS A 102 24.58 0.22 -0.37
N GLU A 103 25.08 -0.64 0.51
CA GLU A 103 24.30 -1.19 1.62
C GLU A 103 24.41 -0.23 2.81
N PHE A 104 23.28 0.25 3.30
CA PHE A 104 23.22 1.03 4.54
C PHE A 104 23.00 0.07 5.70
N ASP A 105 24.01 -0.05 6.56
CA ASP A 105 23.95 -0.93 7.71
C ASP A 105 23.00 -0.36 8.77
N THR A 106 21.84 -1.00 8.94
CA THR A 106 20.77 -0.52 9.82
C THR A 106 21.08 -0.71 11.31
N GLU A 107 22.17 -1.39 11.65
CA GLU A 107 22.59 -1.60 13.05
C GLU A 107 23.11 -0.34 13.75
N SER A 108 23.30 0.76 13.01
CA SER A 108 23.80 2.03 13.55
C SER A 108 22.72 2.92 14.21
N PHE A 109 21.47 2.45 14.28
CA PHE A 109 20.31 3.20 14.80
C PHE A 109 19.65 2.60 16.05
N PHE A 110 20.23 1.56 16.68
CA PHE A 110 19.78 1.01 17.96
C PHE A 110 20.93 0.88 18.97
#